data_AF-A0A968NQU0-F1
#
_entry.id   AF-A0A968NQU0-F1
#
_cell.length_a   1.000
_cell.length_b   1.000
_cell.length_c   1.000
_cell.angle_alpha   90.00
_cell.angle_beta   90.00
_cell.angle_gamma   90.00
#
_symmetry.space_group_name_H-M   'P 1'
#
loop_
_entity.id
_entity.type
_entity.pdbx_description
1 polymer ?
#
loop_
_entity_poly.entity_id
_entity_poly.type
_entity_poly.pdbx_seq_one_letter_code
_entity_poly.pdbx_strand_id
1 'polypeptide(L)'
;MDPSILIVLALLAFSLVLLVKELLPPEVVTMGALTLLLFLGILDIDETLSVFANEAPFTIGALFVITFALEKTGAIDAIGRFLATHASKTSTSCCSASLPSSVSPPPSPTTPPS
;
A
#
# COMPACT_ATOMS: atom_id res chain seq x y z
N MET A 1 31.49 26.57 1.40
CA MET A 1 30.37 25.63 1.57
C MET A 1 29.69 26.01 2.86
N ASP A 2 28.43 26.44 2.81
CA ASP A 2 27.70 26.82 4.01
C ASP A 2 27.53 25.58 4.91
N PRO A 3 27.90 25.64 6.20
CA PRO A 3 27.89 24.47 7.08
C PRO A 3 26.51 23.81 7.18
N SER A 4 25.43 24.58 6.98
CA SER A 4 24.05 24.11 6.95
C SER A 4 23.79 23.09 5.83
N ILE A 5 24.37 23.29 4.65
CA ILE A 5 24.15 22.42 3.48
C ILE A 5 24.77 21.04 3.71
N LEU A 6 25.96 21.00 4.31
CA LEU A 6 26.64 19.74 4.64
C LEU A 6 25.84 18.92 5.67
N ILE A 7 25.23 19.58 6.65
CA ILE A 7 24.40 18.93 7.68
C ILE A 7 23.14 18.33 7.04
N VAL A 8 22.43 19.10 6.21
CA VAL A 8 21.21 18.61 5.55
C VAL A 8 21.52 17.47 4.60
N LEU A 9 22.60 17.56 3.82
CA LEU A 9 23.03 16.50 2.91
C LEU A 9 23.39 15.21 3.68
N ALA A 10 24.12 15.34 4.79
CA ALA A 10 24.49 14.20 5.63
C ALA A 10 23.25 13.54 6.25
N LEU A 11 22.28 14.33 6.71
CA LEU A 11 21.03 13.83 7.28
C LEU A 11 20.16 13.13 6.24
N LEU A 12 20.09 13.67 5.01
CA LEU A 12 19.37 13.06 3.91
C LEU A 12 20.00 11.73 3.50
N ALA A 13 21.33 11.68 3.39
CA ALA A 13 22.06 10.44 3.16
C ALA A 13 21.84 9.43 4.29
N PHE A 14 21.85 9.87 5.55
CA PHE A 14 21.57 9.03 6.70
C PHE A 14 20.14 8.45 6.65
N SER A 15 19.12 9.28 6.41
CA SER A 15 17.73 8.82 6.26
C SER A 15 17.57 7.83 5.11
N LEU A 16 18.25 8.07 3.98
CA LEU A 16 18.24 7.17 2.82
C LEU A 16 18.87 5.82 3.17
N VAL A 17 20.01 5.82 3.85
CA VAL A 17 20.68 4.59 4.30
C VAL A 17 19.81 3.81 5.29
N LEU A 18 19.16 4.49 6.24
CA LEU A 18 18.23 3.85 7.18
C LEU A 18 17.05 3.22 6.47
N LEU A 19 16.51 3.91 5.46
CA LEU A 19 15.41 3.41 4.62
C LEU A 19 15.83 2.15 3.87
N VAL A 20 17.01 2.16 3.23
CA VAL A 20 17.55 1.01 2.47
C VAL A 20 17.91 -0.16 3.38
N LYS A 21 18.37 0.10 4.62
CA LYS A 21 18.68 -0.95 5.58
C LYS A 21 17.42 -1.57 6.21
N GLU A 22 16.23 -1.03 5.94
CA GLU A 22 14.91 -1.55 6.35
C GLU A 22 14.83 -1.92 7.85
N LEU A 23 15.63 -1.25 8.68
CA LEU A 23 15.72 -1.51 10.13
C LEU A 23 14.47 -1.00 10.87
N LEU A 24 13.80 0.00 10.31
CA LEU A 24 12.69 0.74 10.90
C LEU A 24 11.65 1.06 9.83
N PRO A 25 10.35 1.19 10.19
CA PRO A 25 9.34 1.68 9.27
C PRO A 25 9.74 3.06 8.72
N PRO A 26 9.50 3.33 7.43
CA PRO A 26 9.92 4.57 6.79
C PRO A 26 9.31 5.81 7.44
N GLU A 27 8.09 5.71 7.98
CA GLU A 27 7.43 6.78 8.76
C GLU A 27 8.24 7.15 10.02
N VAL A 28 8.83 6.16 10.71
CA VAL A 28 9.59 6.42 11.95
C VAL A 28 10.93 7.08 11.63
N VAL A 29 11.61 6.64 10.56
CA VAL A 29 12.91 7.20 10.14
C VAL A 29 12.76 8.67 9.75
N THR A 30 11.76 8.99 8.96
CA THR A 30 11.51 10.36 8.46
C THR A 30 11.06 11.30 9.58
N MET A 31 10.17 10.85 10.47
CA MET A 31 9.79 11.63 11.66
C MET A 31 10.98 11.87 12.60
N GLY A 32 11.87 10.87 12.75
CA GLY A 32 13.11 11.03 13.49
C GLY A 32 14.05 12.06 12.87
N ALA A 33 14.26 12.01 11.55
CA ALA A 33 15.09 12.97 10.82
C ALA A 33 14.53 14.41 10.92
N LEU A 34 13.21 14.58 10.79
CA LEU A 34 12.53 15.88 10.94
C LEU A 34 12.68 16.41 12.38
N THR A 35 12.51 15.55 13.39
CA THR A 35 12.70 15.93 14.80
C THR A 35 14.14 16.36 15.08
N LEU A 36 15.12 15.66 14.53
CA LEU A 36 16.54 16.03 14.61
C LEU A 36 16.80 17.40 13.95
N LEU A 37 16.22 17.67 12.78
CA LEU A 37 16.33 18.96 12.09
C LEU A 37 15.76 20.13 12.90
N LEU A 38 14.58 19.94 13.49
CA LEU A 38 13.96 20.92 14.39
C LEU A 38 14.82 21.16 15.64
N PHE A 39 15.33 20.10 16.25
CA PHE A 39 16.16 20.20 17.46
C PHE A 39 17.50 20.90 17.20
N LEU A 40 18.09 20.73 16.01
CA LEU A 40 19.30 21.42 15.58
C LEU A 40 19.06 22.89 15.22
N GLY A 41 17.79 23.34 15.11
CA GLY A 41 17.44 24.71 14.73
C GLY A 41 17.78 25.07 13.27
N ILE A 42 18.07 24.07 12.43
CA ILE A 42 18.27 24.27 10.98
C ILE A 42 16.92 24.47 10.27
N LEU A 43 15.86 23.87 10.81
CA LEU A 43 14.50 23.96 10.27
C LEU A 43 13.59 24.57 11.32
N ASP A 44 12.77 25.54 10.92
CA ASP A 44 11.81 26.20 11.81
C ASP A 44 10.48 25.42 11.86
N ILE A 45 9.68 25.69 12.90
CA ILE A 45 8.34 25.11 13.05
C ILE A 45 7.45 25.50 11.87
N ASP A 46 7.51 26.75 11.41
CA ASP A 46 6.71 27.20 10.26
C ASP A 46 7.02 26.40 8.99
N GLU A 47 8.29 26.06 8.75
CA GLU A 47 8.72 25.24 7.61
C GLU A 47 8.29 23.78 7.74
N THR A 48 8.31 23.21 8.95
CA THR A 48 7.78 21.85 9.13
C THR A 48 6.27 21.79 8.96
N LEU A 49 5.54 22.79 9.45
CA LEU A 49 4.10 22.90 9.26
C LEU A 49 3.73 23.10 7.79
N SER A 50 4.57 23.76 6.99
CA SER A 50 4.35 23.93 5.54
C SER A 50 4.36 22.58 4.80
N VAL A 51 5.21 21.64 5.23
CA VAL A 51 5.27 20.28 4.67
C VAL A 51 4.04 19.46 5.06
N PHE A 52 3.55 19.60 6.30
CA PHE A 52 2.32 18.94 6.75
C PHE A 52 1.04 19.58 6.19
N ALA A 53 1.07 20.88 5.90
CA ALA A 53 -0.01 21.63 5.25
C ALA A 53 -0.10 21.34 3.74
N ASN A 54 0.78 20.48 3.21
CA ASN A 54 0.66 19.98 1.86
C ASN A 54 -0.61 19.11 1.72
N GLU A 55 -1.33 19.25 0.61
CA GLU A 55 -2.56 18.47 0.38
C GLU A 55 -2.28 16.97 0.22
N ALA A 56 -1.07 16.56 -0.16
CA ALA A 56 -0.77 15.18 -0.50
C ALA A 56 -0.90 14.21 0.69
N PRO A 57 -0.26 14.42 1.87
CA PRO A 57 -0.46 13.55 3.03
C PRO A 57 -1.90 13.49 3.50
N PHE A 58 -2.61 14.63 3.49
CA PHE A 58 -4.01 14.70 3.90
C PHE A 58 -4.93 13.88 2.97
N THR A 59 -4.68 13.95 1.66
CA THR A 59 -5.41 13.17 0.66
C THR A 59 -5.21 11.68 0.85
N ILE A 60 -3.97 11.25 1.10
CA ILE A 60 -3.64 9.85 1.38
C ILE A 60 -4.31 9.40 2.69
N GLY A 61 -4.29 10.24 3.73
CA GLY A 61 -4.99 9.97 4.99
C GLY A 61 -6.50 9.80 4.79
N ALA A 62 -7.12 10.66 3.98
CA ALA A 62 -8.54 10.54 3.64
C ALA A 62 -8.84 9.22 2.91
N LEU A 63 -7.98 8.78 1.98
CA LEU A 63 -8.14 7.51 1.27
C LEU A 63 -8.07 6.30 2.21
N PHE A 64 -7.18 6.32 3.20
CA PHE A 64 -7.13 5.27 4.24
C PHE A 64 -8.43 5.23 5.06
N VAL A 65 -8.95 6.39 5.48
CA VAL A 65 -10.21 6.49 6.23
C VAL A 65 -11.39 5.98 5.38
N ILE A 66 -11.48 6.36 4.11
CA ILE A 66 -12.53 5.91 3.19
C ILE A 66 -12.47 4.38 3.01
N THR A 67 -11.27 3.84 2.77
CA THR A 67 -11.07 2.38 2.62
C THR A 67 -11.58 1.64 3.86
N PHE A 68 -11.19 2.09 5.06
CA PHE A 68 -11.65 1.48 6.30
C PHE A 68 -13.17 1.59 6.50
N ALA A 69 -13.78 2.73 6.16
CA ALA A 69 -15.22 2.93 6.27
C ALA A 69 -16.01 2.01 5.31
N LEU A 70 -15.50 1.81 4.09
CA LEU A 70 -16.10 0.91 3.10
C LEU A 70 -16.01 -0.57 3.50
N GLU A 71 -14.90 -0.98 4.12
CA GLU A 71 -14.75 -2.33 4.69
C GLU A 71 -15.73 -2.56 5.86
N LYS A 72 -15.83 -1.59 6.78
CA LYS A 72 -16.73 -1.69 7.95
C LYS A 72 -18.22 -1.71 7.59
N THR A 73 -18.61 -0.99 6.53
CA THR A 73 -20.01 -0.91 6.08
C THR A 73 -20.44 -2.10 5.24
N GLY A 74 -19.51 -2.97 4.81
CA GLY A 74 -19.81 -4.07 3.90
C GLY A 74 -20.27 -3.60 2.51
N ALA A 75 -20.10 -2.31 2.20
CA ALA A 75 -20.45 -1.74 0.90
C ALA A 75 -19.68 -2.44 -0.23
N ILE A 76 -18.44 -2.86 0.04
CA ILE A 76 -17.59 -3.61 -0.88
C ILE A 76 -18.22 -4.97 -1.24
N ASP A 77 -18.80 -5.69 -0.28
CA ASP A 77 -19.48 -6.98 -0.51
C ASP A 77 -20.78 -6.79 -1.31
N ALA A 78 -21.55 -5.74 -1.00
CA ALA A 78 -22.78 -5.41 -1.72
C ALA A 78 -22.51 -5.06 -3.20
N ILE A 79 -21.46 -4.27 -3.47
CA ILE A 79 -21.01 -3.95 -4.83
C ILE A 79 -20.55 -5.23 -5.53
N GLY A 80 -19.76 -6.09 -4.87
CA GLY A 80 -19.31 -7.36 -5.43
C GLY A 80 -20.46 -8.27 -5.87
N ARG A 81 -21.50 -8.41 -5.04
CA ARG A 81 -22.72 -9.16 -5.39
C ARG A 81 -23.48 -8.52 -6.55
N PHE A 82 -23.61 -7.19 -6.56
CA PHE A 82 -24.31 -6.48 -7.64
C PHE A 82 -23.60 -6.68 -8.99
N LEU A 83 -22.28 -6.60 -9.01
CA LEU A 83 -21.46 -6.87 -10.19
C LEU A 83 -21.57 -8.33 -10.64
N ALA A 84 -21.49 -9.30 -9.71
CA ALA A 84 -21.63 -10.72 -10.03
C ALA A 84 -22.98 -11.05 -10.66
N THR A 85 -24.06 -10.43 -10.17
CA THR A 85 -25.41 -10.65 -10.69
C THR A 85 -25.61 -10.05 -12.08
N HIS A 86 -24.97 -8.91 -12.38
CA HIS A 86 -25.01 -8.29 -13.71
C HIS A 86 -24.09 -8.98 -14.73
N ALA A 87 -22.89 -9.40 -14.32
CA ALA A 87 -21.96 -10.15 -15.17
C ALA A 87 -22.50 -11.53 -15.57
N SER A 88 -23.30 -12.16 -14.70
CA SER A 88 -23.92 -13.47 -14.98
C SER A 88 -24.97 -13.43 -16.10
N LYS A 89 -25.59 -12.28 -16.39
CA LYS A 89 -26.62 -12.19 -17.44
C LYS A 89 -26.07 -12.20 -18.88
N THR A 90 -24.76 -12.00 -19.08
CA THR A 90 -24.18 -11.91 -20.43
C THR A 90 -23.30 -13.10 -20.84
N SER A 91 -22.74 -13.89 -19.90
CA SER A 91 -21.64 -14.82 -20.26
C SER A 91 -21.86 -16.31 -19.98
N THR A 92 -23.02 -16.74 -19.47
CA THR A 92 -23.27 -18.19 -19.31
C THR A 92 -23.65 -18.87 -20.64
N SER A 93 -24.03 -18.13 -21.69
CA SER A 93 -24.39 -18.71 -22.99
C SER A 93 -23.24 -18.80 -24.00
N CYS A 94 -22.11 -18.10 -23.81
CA CYS A 94 -21.02 -18.07 -24.80
C CYS A 94 -19.73 -18.77 -24.32
N CYS A 95 -19.47 -18.80 -23.01
CA CYS A 95 -18.26 -19.46 -22.47
C CYS A 95 -18.43 -20.94 -22.11
N SER A 96 -19.67 -21.49 -22.10
CA SER A 96 -19.84 -22.94 -22.03
C SER A 96 -19.53 -23.64 -23.36
N ALA A 97 -19.34 -22.89 -24.45
CA ALA A 97 -18.94 -23.41 -25.77
C ALA A 97 -17.42 -23.42 -26.01
N SER A 98 -16.62 -22.90 -25.07
CA SER A 98 -15.16 -22.72 -25.24
C SER A 98 -14.31 -23.28 -24.10
N LEU A 99 -14.88 -24.07 -23.19
CA LEU A 99 -14.09 -24.93 -22.30
C LEU A 99 -13.71 -26.21 -23.06
N PRO A 100 -12.44 -26.40 -23.47
CA PRO A 100 -11.99 -27.67 -24.00
C PRO A 100 -12.14 -28.74 -22.92
N SER A 101 -12.81 -29.82 -23.28
CA SER A 101 -13.10 -31.02 -22.49
C SER A 101 -11.84 -31.83 -22.09
N SER A 102 -10.68 -31.19 -21.87
CA SER A 102 -9.38 -31.87 -21.75
C SER A 102 -8.75 -31.85 -20.35
N VAL A 103 -9.51 -31.59 -19.29
CA VAL A 103 -9.07 -31.92 -17.92
C VAL A 103 -9.87 -33.10 -17.39
N SER A 104 -9.60 -34.27 -17.96
CA SER A 104 -9.88 -35.53 -17.30
C SER A 104 -8.89 -35.68 -16.14
N PRO A 105 -9.34 -35.86 -14.88
CA PRO A 105 -8.43 -36.18 -13.80
C PRO A 105 -7.82 -37.59 -14.03
N PRO A 106 -6.52 -37.79 -13.77
CA PRO A 106 -5.89 -39.12 -13.90
C PRO A 106 -6.46 -40.10 -12.86
N PRO A 107 -6.55 -41.41 -13.18
CA PRO A 107 -7.04 -42.42 -12.24
C PRO A 107 -6.12 -42.54 -11.03
N SER A 108 -6.72 -42.55 -9.84
CA SER A 108 -6.05 -42.71 -8.55
C SER A 108 -5.23 -44.01 -8.47
N PRO A 109 -4.01 -43.98 -7.89
CA PRO A 109 -3.21 -45.17 -7.71
C PRO A 109 -3.89 -46.12 -6.72
N THR A 110 -4.31 -47.28 -7.22
CA THR A 110 -4.71 -48.43 -6.41
C THR A 110 -3.47 -48.93 -5.65
N THR A 111 -3.46 -48.74 -4.33
CA THR A 111 -2.56 -49.45 -3.41
C THR A 111 -2.80 -50.97 -3.53
N PRO A 112 -1.76 -51.80 -3.76
CA PRO A 112 -1.89 -53.24 -3.67
C PRO A 112 -1.89 -53.71 -2.21
N PRO A 113 -2.75 -54.67 -1.82
CA PRO A 113 -2.54 -55.45 -0.61
C PRO A 113 -1.88 -56.81 -0.92
N SER A 114 -0.88 -57.14 -0.08
CA SER A 114 -0.31 -58.48 0.19
C SER A 114 0.67 -59.08 -0.81
#